data_AF-A0A101SDY7-F1
#
_entry.id   AF-A0A101SDY7-F1
#
_cell.length_a   1.000
_cell.length_b   1.000
_cell.length_c   1.000
_cell.angle_alpha   90.00
_cell.angle_beta   90.00
_cell.angle_gamma   90.00
#
_symmetry.space_group_name_H-M   'P 1'
#
loop_
_entity.id
_entity.type
_entity.pdbx_description
1 polymer ?
#
loop_
_entity_poly.entity_id
_entity_poly.type
_entity_poly.pdbx_seq_one_letter_code
_entity_poly.pdbx_strand_id
1 'polypeptide(L)'
;MIFKVWGTARAGALGPLNITYGSDSDNRDGAFENGKFEATLPLDDDAMYFNVTAQLQGSGDIHCSVTVGGKTKKAHAAGDYNICMAQLSSGLLGGWH
;
A
#
# COMPACT_ATOMS: atom_id res chain seq x y z
N MET A 1 11.04 2.76 -5.86
CA MET A 1 9.82 3.23 -5.15
C MET A 1 9.65 2.45 -3.85
N ILE A 2 8.88 2.94 -2.88
CA ILE A 2 8.68 2.26 -1.59
C ILE A 2 7.20 2.20 -1.24
N PHE A 3 6.73 1.02 -0.84
CA PHE A 3 5.39 0.76 -0.32
C PHE A 3 5.49 0.42 1.16
N LYS A 4 4.59 0.97 1.98
CA LYS A 4 4.55 0.67 3.42
C LYS A 4 3.12 0.51 3.89
N VAL A 5 2.94 -0.41 4.85
CA VAL A 5 1.74 -0.51 5.69
C VAL A 5 2.23 -0.68 7.12
N TRP A 6 1.64 0.03 8.08
CA TRP A 6 2.02 -0.10 9.49
C TRP A 6 0.85 0.21 10.40
N GLY A 7 0.92 -0.31 11.62
CA GLY A 7 -0.09 -0.09 12.65
C GLY A 7 -0.45 -1.38 13.37
N THR A 8 -1.71 -1.50 13.74
CA THR A 8 -2.24 -2.65 14.47
C THR A 8 -3.32 -3.34 13.65
N ALA A 9 -3.26 -4.66 13.59
CA ALA A 9 -4.31 -5.46 13.00
C ALA A 9 -4.34 -6.79 13.75
N ARG A 10 -5.50 -7.11 14.35
CA ARG A 10 -5.69 -8.40 15.00
C ARG A 10 -6.10 -9.41 13.94
N ALA A 11 -5.54 -10.62 14.02
CA ALA A 11 -5.92 -11.69 13.11
C ALA A 11 -7.42 -12.02 13.27
N GLY A 12 -8.17 -11.84 12.19
CA GLY A 12 -9.49 -12.45 12.01
C GLY A 12 -9.35 -13.87 11.45
N ALA A 13 -10.46 -14.45 10.99
CA ALA A 13 -10.48 -15.81 10.42
C ALA A 13 -9.61 -15.96 9.16
N LEU A 14 -9.32 -14.85 8.46
CA LEU A 14 -8.53 -14.80 7.23
C LEU A 14 -7.14 -14.17 7.43
N GLY A 15 -6.67 -14.06 8.68
CA GLY A 15 -5.45 -13.33 9.03
C GLY A 15 -5.72 -11.88 9.44
N PRO A 16 -4.67 -11.05 9.66
CA PRO A 16 -4.83 -9.69 10.18
C PRO A 16 -5.29 -8.70 9.11
N LEU A 17 -4.66 -8.73 7.93
CA LEU A 17 -5.07 -7.97 6.77
C LEU A 17 -4.57 -8.62 5.48
N ASN A 18 -5.19 -8.30 4.35
CA ASN A 18 -4.72 -8.62 3.01
C ASN A 18 -4.03 -7.39 2.41
N ILE A 19 -2.79 -7.53 1.93
CA ILE A 19 -2.02 -6.46 1.31
C ILE A 19 -1.78 -6.77 -0.15
N THR A 20 -2.09 -5.83 -1.03
CA THR A 20 -1.67 -5.84 -2.43
C THR A 20 -0.91 -4.56 -2.75
N TYR A 21 0.12 -4.65 -3.59
CA TYR A 21 0.93 -3.50 -3.98
C TYR A 21 1.52 -3.67 -5.37
N GLY A 22 1.80 -2.56 -6.04
CA GLY A 22 2.46 -2.56 -7.34
C GLY A 22 2.05 -1.37 -8.21
N SER A 23 2.06 -1.57 -9.53
CA SER A 23 1.65 -0.60 -10.55
C SER A 23 0.25 -0.91 -11.11
N ASP A 24 -0.15 -0.16 -12.13
CA ASP A 24 -1.31 -0.46 -12.97
C ASP A 24 -1.17 -1.73 -13.83
N SER A 25 0.04 -2.29 -13.93
CA SER A 25 0.38 -3.45 -14.77
C SER A 25 1.02 -4.63 -14.01
N ASP A 26 1.48 -4.42 -12.77
CA ASP A 26 2.08 -5.43 -11.89
C ASP A 26 1.43 -5.33 -10.51
N ASN A 27 0.85 -6.41 -10.01
CA ASN A 27 0.23 -6.44 -8.68
C ASN A 27 0.71 -7.66 -7.90
N ARG A 28 1.20 -7.44 -6.68
CA ARG A 28 1.86 -8.43 -5.84
C ARG A 28 1.21 -8.50 -4.46
N ASP A 29 1.32 -9.67 -3.83
CA ASP A 29 0.86 -9.86 -2.45
C ASP A 29 1.93 -9.44 -1.44
N GLY A 30 1.50 -8.70 -0.42
CA GLY A 30 2.33 -8.31 0.72
C GLY A 30 2.05 -9.16 1.96
N ALA A 31 3.06 -9.33 2.81
CA ALA A 31 2.93 -9.99 4.10
C ALA A 31 3.02 -8.96 5.23
N PHE A 32 2.05 -8.98 6.15
CA PHE A 32 2.06 -8.14 7.33
C PHE A 32 2.68 -8.87 8.52
N GLU A 33 3.85 -8.44 8.95
CA GLU A 33 4.60 -9.09 10.03
C GLU A 33 5.02 -8.07 11.07
N ASN A 34 4.82 -8.41 12.36
CA ASN A 34 5.23 -7.57 13.48
C ASN A 34 4.74 -6.11 13.38
N GLY A 35 3.50 -5.92 12.93
CA GLY A 35 2.86 -4.59 12.85
C GLY A 35 3.27 -3.75 11.63
N LYS A 36 3.97 -4.34 10.65
CA LYS A 36 4.41 -3.62 9.45
C LYS A 36 4.53 -4.49 8.20
N PHE A 37 4.54 -3.82 7.06
CA PHE A 37 4.95 -4.31 5.75
C PHE A 37 5.75 -3.19 5.07
N GLU A 38 6.83 -3.57 4.40
CA GLU A 38 7.63 -2.66 3.58
C GLU A 38 8.16 -3.41 2.36
N ALA A 39 8.00 -2.83 1.17
CA ALA A 39 8.53 -3.37 -0.07
C ALA A 39 9.10 -2.26 -0.95
N THR A 40 10.08 -2.61 -1.77
CA THR A 40 10.70 -1.72 -2.76
C THR A 40 10.61 -2.37 -4.14
N LEU A 41 10.15 -1.62 -5.13
CA LEU A 41 10.20 -2.02 -6.54
C LEU A 41 11.09 -1.04 -7.34
N PRO A 42 11.77 -1.50 -8.41
CA PRO A 42 12.43 -0.61 -9.36
C PRO A 42 11.39 0.28 -10.04
N LEU A 43 11.74 1.54 -10.32
CA LEU A 43 10.82 2.45 -11.00
C LEU A 43 10.51 1.93 -12.41
N ASP A 44 9.22 1.81 -12.71
CA ASP A 44 8.71 1.63 -14.06
C ASP A 44 8.17 2.99 -14.53
N ASP A 45 8.86 3.59 -15.50
CA ASP A 45 8.52 4.92 -16.02
C ASP A 45 7.27 4.90 -16.91
N ASP A 46 6.87 3.73 -17.41
CA ASP A 46 5.67 3.55 -18.22
C ASP A 46 4.40 3.37 -17.35
N ALA A 47 4.56 3.13 -16.05
CA ALA A 47 3.44 2.96 -15.13
C ALA A 47 2.60 4.25 -15.00
N MET A 48 1.28 4.12 -15.07
CA MET A 48 0.34 5.23 -14.88
C MET A 48 0.17 5.58 -13.40
N TYR A 49 0.25 4.57 -12.53
CA TYR A 49 0.18 4.74 -11.09
C TYR A 49 0.89 3.62 -10.34
N PHE A 50 1.28 3.89 -9.10
CA PHE A 50 1.64 2.87 -8.12
C PHE A 50 0.71 2.96 -6.92
N ASN A 51 0.30 1.81 -6.40
CA ASN A 51 -0.58 1.74 -5.24
C ASN A 51 -0.15 0.71 -4.20
N VAL A 52 -0.64 0.90 -2.98
CA VAL A 52 -0.74 -0.15 -1.97
C VAL A 52 -2.15 -0.12 -1.42
N THR A 53 -2.74 -1.31 -1.33
CA THR A 53 -4.02 -1.54 -0.68
C THR A 53 -3.79 -2.49 0.48
N ALA A 54 -4.38 -2.17 1.63
CA ALA A 54 -4.31 -2.98 2.84
C ALA A 54 -5.71 -3.07 3.44
N GLN A 55 -6.32 -4.23 3.36
CA GLN A 55 -7.68 -4.48 3.83
C GLN A 55 -7.65 -5.24 5.14
N LEU A 56 -8.11 -4.59 6.21
CA LEU A 56 -8.33 -5.23 7.48
C LEU A 56 -9.33 -6.38 7.33
N GLN A 57 -8.99 -7.54 7.90
CA GLN A 57 -9.83 -8.75 7.91
C GLN A 57 -10.54 -8.93 9.26
N GLY A 58 -10.63 -7.85 10.04
CA GLY A 58 -11.09 -7.79 11.42
C GLY A 58 -10.71 -6.43 12.02
N SER A 59 -10.71 -6.30 13.36
CA SER A 59 -10.40 -5.02 14.01
C SER A 59 -8.95 -4.59 13.81
N GLY A 60 -8.73 -3.32 13.49
CA GLY A 60 -7.40 -2.72 13.43
C GLY A 60 -7.40 -1.21 13.26
N ASP A 61 -6.18 -0.67 13.18
CA ASP A 61 -5.86 0.72 12.89
C ASP A 61 -4.53 0.70 12.12
N ILE A 62 -4.60 0.96 10.81
CA ILE A 62 -3.47 0.87 9.90
C ILE A 62 -3.33 2.12 9.05
N HIS A 63 -2.07 2.46 8.78
CA HIS A 63 -1.68 3.44 7.79
C HIS A 63 -0.99 2.74 6.63
N CYS A 64 -1.10 3.33 5.46
CA CYS A 64 -0.42 2.85 4.27
C CYS A 64 0.13 4.02 3.46
N SER A 65 1.23 3.79 2.73
CA SER A 65 1.84 4.82 1.91
C SER A 65 2.57 4.28 0.68
N VAL A 66 2.62 5.10 -0.36
CA VAL A 66 3.45 4.90 -1.55
C VAL A 66 4.37 6.09 -1.72
N THR A 67 5.66 5.83 -1.93
CA THR A 67 6.67 6.84 -2.22
C THR A 67 7.33 6.55 -3.57
N VAL A 68 7.27 7.51 -4.50
CA VAL A 68 7.91 7.45 -5.83
C VAL A 68 8.57 8.80 -6.12
N GLY A 69 9.82 8.79 -6.57
CA GLY A 69 10.55 10.03 -6.90
C GLY A 69 10.60 11.08 -5.78
N GLY A 70 10.58 10.66 -4.51
CA GLY A 70 10.54 11.57 -3.35
C GLY A 70 9.15 12.09 -2.97
N LYS A 71 8.12 11.89 -3.81
CA LYS A 71 6.72 12.22 -3.49
C LYS A 71 6.08 11.06 -2.74
N THR A 72 5.30 11.36 -1.70
CA THR A 72 4.62 10.36 -0.88
C THR A 72 3.13 10.63 -0.80
N LYS A 73 2.31 9.60 -1.05
CA LYS A 73 0.89 9.57 -0.70
C LYS A 73 0.66 8.62 0.46
N LYS A 74 -0.25 8.99 1.35
CA LYS A 74 -0.60 8.25 2.56
C LYS A 74 -2.11 8.12 2.66
N ALA A 75 -2.55 7.05 3.31
CA ALA A 75 -3.91 6.85 3.73
C ALA A 75 -3.95 6.19 5.11
N HIS A 76 -5.15 6.09 5.66
CA HIS A 76 -5.44 5.53 6.97
C HIS A 76 -6.77 4.79 6.92
N ALA A 77 -6.85 3.67 7.64
CA ALA A 77 -8.09 2.94 7.86
C ALA A 77 -8.08 2.36 9.27
N ALA A 78 -9.22 2.47 9.96
CA ALA A 78 -9.41 1.91 11.29
C ALA A 78 -10.82 1.31 11.43
N GLY A 79 -11.01 0.43 12.40
CA GLY A 79 -12.24 -0.31 12.61
C GLY A 79 -12.13 -1.75 12.11
N ASP A 80 -13.24 -2.32 11.65
CA ASP A 80 -13.30 -3.72 11.23
C ASP A 80 -12.87 -3.87 9.77
N TYR A 81 -13.81 -4.21 8.87
CA TYR A 81 -13.54 -4.54 7.47
C TYR A 81 -13.33 -3.29 6.60
N ASN A 82 -12.30 -2.50 6.92
CA ASN A 82 -11.95 -1.25 6.24
C ASN A 82 -10.66 -1.37 5.43
N ILE A 83 -10.55 -0.55 4.39
CA ILE A 83 -9.46 -0.59 3.42
C ILE A 83 -8.62 0.69 3.54
N CYS A 84 -7.32 0.53 3.75
CA CYS A 84 -6.34 1.59 3.53
C CYS A 84 -5.85 1.51 2.09
N MET A 85 -6.05 2.57 1.32
CA MET A 85 -5.57 2.66 -0.07
C MET A 85 -4.77 3.94 -0.27
N ALA A 86 -3.50 3.79 -0.64
CA ALA A 86 -2.65 4.89 -1.07
C ALA A 86 -2.23 4.67 -2.51
N GLN A 87 -2.44 5.68 -3.36
CA GLN A 87 -2.06 5.66 -4.76
C GLN A 87 -1.32 6.96 -5.10
N LEU A 88 -0.24 6.83 -5.87
CA LEU A 88 0.47 7.95 -6.48
C LEU A 88 0.48 7.73 -8.00
N SER A 89 -0.01 8.70 -8.75
CA SER A 89 -0.01 8.68 -10.23
C SER A 89 1.16 9.48 -10.79
N SER A 90 1.59 9.13 -12.01
CA SER A 90 2.56 9.93 -12.76
C SER A 90 1.98 11.30 -13.13
N GLY A 91 2.86 12.27 -13.40
CA GLY A 91 2.45 13.63 -13.75
C GLY A 91 1.67 13.72 -15.07
N LEU A 92 0.96 14.84 -15.30
CA LEU A 92 0.14 15.09 -16.51
C LEU A 92 0.92 14.97 -17.83
N LEU A 93 2.25 15.10 -17.80
CA LEU A 93 3.15 15.01 -18.96
C LEU A 93 3.95 13.69 -19.01
N GLY A 94 3.60 12.71 -18.17
CA GLY A 94 4.40 11.50 -17.96
C GLY A 94 5.62 11.77 -17.08
N GLY A 95 5.97 10.78 -16.25
CA GLY A 95 7.17 10.83 -15.41
C GLY A 95 6.91 11.00 -13.90
N TRP A 96 7.94 10.62 -13.15
CA TRP A 96 7.91 10.43 -11.70
C TRP A 96 8.77 11.44 -10.92
N HIS A 97 9.09 12.57 -11.53
CA HIS A 97 9.88 13.68 -10.94
C HIS A 97 9.01 14.67 -10.17
#